data_AF-T0R1L0-F1
#
_entry.id   AF-T0R1L0-F1
#
_cell.length_a   1.000
_cell.length_b   1.000
_cell.length_c   1.000
_cell.angle_alpha   90.00
_cell.angle_beta   90.00
_cell.angle_gamma   90.00
#
_symmetry.space_group_name_H-M   'P 1'
#
loop_
_entity.id
_entity.type
_entity.pdbx_description
1 polymer ?
#
loop_
_entity_poly.entity_id
_entity_poly.type
_entity_poly.pdbx_seq_one_letter_code
_entity_poly.pdbx_strand_id
1 'polypeptide(L)'
;MMALASEDVTCAVCLEPFASPVSLYCGHSFDRECLLELVGSPCPICRQSLVLANVALQPKNSLIQQAVRAFFSSNAMGRVLVEAREADHEERRVARLAAPKPVVRSTSSGRRSPTPDVSVSWGSVVFFQALSFPWDAVFGPAGLDDEDETPESCALSWSVVFMFVCCFLLSQMMTYILDI
;
A
#
# COMPACT_ATOMS: atom_id res chain seq x y z
N MET A 1 12.59 30.49 15.72
CA MET A 1 12.60 29.71 14.45
C MET A 1 13.67 28.65 14.59
N MET A 2 13.30 27.38 14.76
CA MET A 2 14.25 26.29 14.56
C MET A 2 14.47 26.17 13.05
N ALA A 3 15.65 26.58 12.58
CA ALA A 3 16.06 26.30 11.22
C ALA A 3 16.40 24.82 11.14
N LEU A 4 15.69 24.06 10.30
CA LEU A 4 16.11 22.70 9.93
C LEU A 4 17.43 22.80 9.18
N ALA A 5 18.40 21.95 9.50
CA ALA A 5 19.63 21.83 8.74
C ALA A 5 19.47 20.78 7.63
N SER A 6 20.34 20.81 6.61
CA SER A 6 20.30 19.80 5.54
C SER A 6 20.55 18.39 6.07
N GLU A 7 21.34 18.26 7.13
CA GLU A 7 21.65 17.00 7.80
C GLU A 7 20.41 16.35 8.46
N ASP A 8 19.44 17.16 8.91
CA ASP A 8 18.20 16.68 9.55
C ASP A 8 17.23 16.02 8.56
N VAL A 9 17.39 16.30 7.26
CA VAL A 9 16.52 15.82 6.18
C VAL A 9 17.24 14.88 5.20
N THR A 10 18.44 14.42 5.56
CA THR A 10 19.25 13.50 4.75
C THR A 10 19.44 12.15 5.46
N CYS A 11 19.50 11.09 4.67
CA CYS A 11 19.79 9.75 5.16
C CYS A 11 21.27 9.62 5.55
N ALA A 12 21.57 9.17 6.76
CA ALA A 12 22.95 9.01 7.23
C ALA A 12 23.74 7.85 6.55
N VAL A 13 23.09 7.06 5.69
CA VAL A 13 23.74 5.96 4.94
C VAL A 13 24.13 6.41 3.53
N CYS A 14 23.18 6.91 2.74
CA CYS A 14 23.44 7.36 1.36
C CYS A 14 23.79 8.85 1.26
N LEU A 15 23.66 9.63 2.34
CA LEU A 15 23.95 11.07 2.41
C LEU A 15 23.12 11.94 1.44
N GLU A 16 22.03 11.39 0.95
CA GLU A 16 21.06 12.06 0.07
C GLU A 16 19.79 12.41 0.85
N PRO A 17 18.94 13.34 0.36
CA PRO A 17 17.67 13.66 1.02
C PRO A 17 16.80 12.41 1.22
N PHE A 18 15.88 12.38 2.17
CA PHE A 18 15.03 11.19 2.30
C PHE A 18 14.05 11.04 1.12
N ALA A 19 13.95 9.84 0.55
CA ALA A 19 12.97 9.49 -0.47
C ALA A 19 11.87 8.58 0.08
N SER A 20 12.25 7.58 0.89
CA SER A 20 11.31 6.69 1.59
C SER A 20 11.80 6.47 3.02
N PRO A 21 11.66 7.48 3.90
CA PRO A 21 12.19 7.39 5.25
C PRO A 21 11.43 6.34 6.05
N VAL A 22 12.11 5.40 6.67
CA VAL A 22 11.55 4.40 7.58
C VAL A 22 12.23 4.55 8.93
N SER A 23 11.42 4.63 9.99
CA SER A 23 11.90 4.76 11.36
C SER A 23 12.10 3.39 11.99
N LEU A 24 13.31 3.13 12.48
CA LEU A 24 13.59 1.96 13.31
C LEU A 24 13.03 2.16 14.72
N TYR A 25 12.91 1.07 15.49
CA TYR A 25 12.43 1.11 16.88
C TYR A 25 13.29 1.98 17.81
N CYS A 26 14.55 2.22 17.46
CA CYS A 26 15.43 3.12 18.20
C CYS A 26 15.17 4.62 17.93
N GLY A 27 14.22 4.95 17.05
CA GLY A 27 13.88 6.34 16.70
C GLY A 27 14.71 6.93 15.55
N HIS A 28 15.74 6.23 15.07
CA HIS A 28 16.52 6.68 13.92
C HIS A 28 15.83 6.32 12.59
N SER A 29 15.90 7.25 11.64
CA SER A 29 15.28 7.11 10.32
C SER A 29 16.31 7.05 9.20
N PHE A 30 16.04 6.16 8.25
CA PHE A 30 16.90 5.90 7.09
C PHE A 30 16.03 5.66 5.86
N ASP A 31 16.61 5.77 4.67
CA ASP A 31 15.91 5.37 3.45
C ASP A 31 15.67 3.85 3.45
N ARG A 32 14.49 3.45 2.99
CA ARG A 32 14.09 2.04 2.88
C ARG A 32 15.12 1.20 2.12
N GLU A 33 15.60 1.68 0.97
CA GLU A 33 16.59 0.96 0.16
C GLU A 33 17.87 0.69 0.96
N CYS A 34 18.37 1.69 1.68
CA CYS A 34 19.53 1.53 2.55
C CYS A 34 19.26 0.50 3.66
N LEU A 35 18.09 0.55 4.30
CA LEU A 35 17.78 -0.43 5.34
C LEU A 35 17.61 -1.85 4.81
N LEU A 36 17.15 -2.03 3.56
CA LEU A 36 17.05 -3.35 2.94
C LEU A 36 18.42 -4.01 2.77
N GLU A 37 19.45 -3.23 2.46
CA GLU A 37 20.84 -3.71 2.38
C GLU A 37 21.43 -4.03 3.76
N LEU A 38 20.93 -3.35 4.80
CA LEU A 38 21.38 -3.52 6.18
C LEU A 38 20.57 -4.57 6.98
N VAL A 39 19.68 -5.35 6.36
CA VAL A 39 18.89 -6.37 7.06
C VAL A 39 19.80 -7.36 7.80
N GLY A 40 19.54 -7.55 9.10
CA GLY A 40 20.36 -8.40 9.98
C GLY A 40 21.54 -7.67 10.63
N SER A 41 21.77 -6.40 10.33
CA SER A 41 22.75 -5.55 11.00
C SER A 41 22.11 -4.63 12.05
N PRO A 42 22.84 -4.17 13.08
CA PRO A 42 22.33 -3.20 14.04
C PRO A 42 22.26 -1.79 13.42
N CYS A 43 21.46 -0.90 14.02
CA CYS A 43 21.33 0.50 13.61
C CYS A 43 22.72 1.16 13.45
N PRO A 44 23.02 1.84 12.31
CA PRO A 44 24.34 2.42 12.07
C PRO A 44 24.66 3.59 13.01
N ILE A 45 23.64 4.23 13.61
CA ILE A 45 23.83 5.37 14.52
C ILE A 45 24.02 4.88 15.97
N CYS A 46 23.03 4.17 16.53
CA CYS A 46 23.05 3.81 17.96
C CYS A 46 23.43 2.36 18.26
N ARG A 47 23.49 1.49 17.25
CA ARG A 47 23.79 0.05 17.37
C ARG A 47 22.86 -0.77 18.28
N GLN A 48 21.74 -0.22 18.73
CA GLN A 48 20.82 -0.89 19.67
C GLN A 48 19.73 -1.71 19.00
N SER A 49 19.12 -1.22 17.91
CA SER A 49 18.02 -1.93 17.23
C SER A 49 18.55 -2.74 16.05
N LEU A 50 18.10 -3.99 15.92
CA LEU A 50 18.35 -4.80 14.73
C LEU A 50 17.46 -4.36 13.56
N VAL A 51 18.03 -4.24 12.37
CA VAL A 51 17.27 -4.02 11.14
C VAL A 51 16.63 -5.35 10.72
N LEU A 52 15.30 -5.39 10.76
CA LEU A 52 14.51 -6.59 10.50
C LEU A 52 14.06 -6.64 9.03
N ALA A 53 13.84 -7.84 8.49
CA ALA A 53 13.39 -8.02 7.11
C ALA A 53 12.00 -7.40 6.82
N ASN A 54 11.19 -7.13 7.85
CA ASN A 54 9.90 -6.47 7.71
C ASN A 54 10.01 -5.00 7.28
N VAL A 55 11.20 -4.40 7.27
CA VAL A 55 11.44 -3.03 6.77
C VAL A 55 10.97 -2.87 5.32
N ALA A 56 10.96 -3.93 4.52
CA ALA A 56 10.39 -3.92 3.17
C ALA A 56 8.91 -3.48 3.15
N LEU A 57 8.14 -3.83 4.19
CA LEU A 57 6.70 -3.61 4.30
C LEU A 57 6.33 -2.43 5.21
N GLN A 58 7.25 -1.97 6.07
CA GLN A 58 6.98 -0.88 7.01
C GLN A 58 6.54 0.40 6.27
N PRO A 59 5.56 1.15 6.78
CA PRO A 59 5.16 2.42 6.17
C PRO A 59 6.31 3.43 6.24
N LYS A 60 6.36 4.33 5.26
CA LYS A 60 7.27 5.48 5.31
C LYS A 60 6.79 6.50 6.34
N ASN A 61 7.70 7.20 6.98
CA ASN A 61 7.40 8.28 7.91
C ASN A 61 7.02 9.54 7.11
N SER A 62 5.72 9.83 7.05
CA SER A 62 5.17 10.96 6.28
C SER A 62 5.61 12.32 6.85
N LEU A 63 5.88 12.42 8.15
CA LEU A 63 6.33 13.67 8.78
C LEU A 63 7.73 14.06 8.30
N ILE A 64 8.66 13.10 8.26
CA ILE A 64 10.01 13.33 7.74
C ILE A 64 9.94 13.69 6.25
N GLN A 65 9.09 12.99 5.49
CA GLN A 65 8.89 13.29 4.08
C GLN A 65 8.33 14.71 3.84
N GLN A 66 7.37 15.14 4.65
CA GLN A 66 6.86 16.51 4.61
C GLN A 66 7.95 17.53 4.98
N ALA A 67 8.77 17.24 5.99
CA ALA A 67 9.89 18.09 6.39
C ALA A 67 10.91 18.26 5.25
N VAL A 68 11.26 17.18 4.54
CA VAL A 68 12.17 17.22 3.39
C VAL A 68 11.59 18.10 2.28
N ARG A 69 10.31 17.91 1.93
CA ARG A 69 9.63 18.73 0.91
C ARG A 69 9.57 20.21 1.30
N ALA A 70 9.30 20.49 2.57
CA ALA A 70 9.28 21.84 3.10
C ALA A 70 10.68 22.49 3.07
N PHE A 71 11.72 21.74 3.44
CA PHE A 71 13.11 22.22 3.44
C PHE A 71 13.58 22.59 2.03
N PHE A 72 13.29 21.75 1.03
CA PHE A 72 13.66 22.02 -0.36
C PHE A 72 12.66 22.92 -1.11
N SER A 73 11.57 23.37 -0.48
CA SER A 73 10.49 24.11 -1.15
C SER A 73 10.93 25.38 -1.89
N SER A 74 11.96 26.06 -1.41
CA SER A 74 12.53 27.28 -2.00
C SER A 74 13.57 27.00 -3.09
N ASN A 75 14.14 25.79 -3.16
CA ASN A 75 15.16 25.41 -4.13
C ASN A 75 14.55 24.57 -5.26
N ALA A 76 14.30 25.18 -6.42
CA ALA A 76 13.70 24.50 -7.57
C ALA A 76 14.45 23.22 -7.97
N MET A 77 15.79 23.25 -8.01
CA MET A 77 16.59 22.09 -8.35
C MET A 77 16.49 21.00 -7.27
N GLY A 78 16.49 21.41 -6.00
CA GLY A 78 16.30 20.51 -4.86
C GLY A 78 14.96 19.79 -4.88
N ARG A 79 13.87 20.49 -5.22
CA ARG A 79 12.53 19.89 -5.36
C ARG A 79 12.50 18.80 -6.42
N VAL A 80 13.03 19.10 -7.60
CA VAL A 80 13.08 18.14 -8.72
C VAL A 80 13.88 16.89 -8.32
N LEU A 81 15.02 17.07 -7.64
CA LEU A 81 15.83 15.96 -7.14
C LEU A 81 15.07 15.10 -6.12
N VAL A 82 14.40 15.73 -5.15
CA VAL A 82 13.61 15.01 -4.13
C VAL A 82 12.46 14.25 -4.78
N GLU A 83 11.68 14.89 -5.65
CA GLU A 83 10.55 14.27 -6.35
C GLU A 83 11.00 13.08 -7.22
N ALA A 84 12.10 13.22 -7.97
CA ALA A 84 12.63 12.14 -8.79
C ALA A 84 13.08 10.94 -7.95
N ARG A 85 13.76 11.18 -6.82
CA ARG A 85 14.19 10.11 -5.91
C ARG A 85 13.02 9.45 -5.19
N GLU A 86 12.02 10.22 -4.77
CA GLU A 86 10.78 9.67 -4.21
C GLU A 86 10.08 8.73 -5.21
N ALA A 87 10.02 9.11 -6.49
CA ALA A 87 9.44 8.29 -7.54
C ALA A 87 10.23 6.99 -7.77
N ASP A 88 11.57 7.05 -7.88
CA ASP A 88 12.43 5.87 -8.04
C ASP A 88 12.28 4.89 -6.86
N HIS A 89 12.27 5.39 -5.62
CA HIS A 89 12.08 4.54 -4.44
C HIS A 89 10.67 3.92 -4.37
N GLU A 90 9.63 4.66 -4.78
CA GLU A 90 8.27 4.10 -4.83
C GLU A 90 8.14 3.05 -5.93
N GLU A 91 8.75 3.26 -7.10
CA GLU A 91 8.80 2.26 -8.17
C GLU A 91 9.46 0.97 -7.69
N ARG A 92 10.63 1.07 -7.04
CA ARG A 92 11.31 -0.09 -6.44
C ARG A 92 10.45 -0.80 -5.40
N ARG A 93 9.68 -0.04 -4.61
CA ARG A 93 8.76 -0.61 -3.62
C ARG A 93 7.61 -1.36 -4.28
N VAL A 94 6.97 -0.76 -5.28
CA VAL A 94 5.89 -1.41 -6.04
C VAL A 94 6.40 -2.66 -6.75
N ALA A 95 7.60 -2.61 -7.35
CA ALA A 95 8.22 -3.76 -7.99
C ALA A 95 8.43 -4.93 -7.01
N ARG A 96 8.89 -4.67 -5.79
CA ARG A 96 9.02 -5.70 -4.75
C ARG A 96 7.69 -6.26 -4.29
N LEU A 97 6.65 -5.43 -4.19
CA LEU A 97 5.30 -5.88 -3.80
C LEU A 97 4.63 -6.70 -4.90
N ALA A 98 4.91 -6.40 -6.16
CA ALA A 98 4.42 -7.14 -7.31
C ALA A 98 5.19 -8.46 -7.55
N ALA A 99 6.39 -8.61 -6.99
CA ALA A 99 7.18 -9.82 -7.16
C ALA A 99 6.49 -11.04 -6.52
N PRO A 100 6.39 -12.18 -7.23
CA PRO A 100 5.85 -13.39 -6.66
C PRO A 100 6.64 -13.79 -5.42
N LYS A 101 5.96 -14.08 -4.30
CA LYS A 101 6.62 -14.58 -3.10
C LYS A 101 7.38 -15.86 -3.47
N PRO A 102 8.69 -15.97 -3.18
CA PRO A 102 9.44 -17.16 -3.52
C PRO A 102 8.78 -18.36 -2.85
N VAL A 103 8.39 -19.35 -3.66
CA VAL A 103 7.90 -20.63 -3.17
C VAL A 103 9.07 -21.32 -2.48
N VAL A 104 9.09 -21.25 -1.15
CA VAL A 104 10.04 -22.01 -0.34
C VAL A 104 9.69 -23.49 -0.53
N ARG A 105 10.40 -24.17 -1.44
CA ARG A 105 10.35 -25.64 -1.52
C ARG A 105 11.07 -26.17 -0.27
N SER A 106 10.30 -26.50 0.76
CA SER A 106 10.79 -27.31 1.87
C SER A 106 11.20 -28.67 1.33
N THR A 107 12.51 -28.92 1.24
CA THR A 107 13.05 -30.27 1.03
C THR A 107 12.94 -31.04 2.34
N SER A 108 11.73 -31.44 2.72
CA SER A 108 11.54 -32.46 3.74
C SER A 108 11.46 -33.83 3.05
N SER A 109 12.51 -34.63 3.21
CA SER A 109 12.46 -36.07 2.94
C SER A 109 11.56 -36.73 3.98
N GLY A 110 10.24 -36.61 3.78
CA GLY A 110 9.21 -37.19 4.62
C GLY A 110 8.05 -37.63 3.72
N ARG A 111 7.54 -38.84 3.95
CA ARG A 111 6.47 -39.50 3.19
C ARG A 111 5.29 -38.55 2.97
N ARG A 112 5.10 -38.09 1.73
CA ARG A 112 4.02 -37.18 1.32
C ARG A 112 2.67 -37.89 1.39
N SER A 113 1.76 -37.34 2.19
CA SER A 113 0.32 -37.41 1.91
C SER A 113 -0.01 -36.42 0.78
N PRO A 114 -1.01 -36.69 -0.09
CA PRO A 114 -1.40 -35.75 -1.13
C PRO A 114 -2.15 -34.57 -0.51
N THR A 115 -1.58 -33.37 -0.56
CA THR A 115 -2.34 -32.13 -0.34
C THR A 115 -2.99 -31.73 -1.67
N PRO A 116 -4.29 -31.36 -1.69
CA PRO A 116 -4.94 -30.96 -2.93
C PRO A 116 -4.38 -29.64 -3.46
N ASP A 117 -3.94 -29.65 -4.72
CA ASP A 117 -3.67 -28.46 -5.51
C ASP A 117 -4.99 -27.69 -5.71
N VAL A 118 -5.18 -26.60 -4.97
CA VAL A 118 -6.27 -25.67 -5.25
C VAL A 118 -5.78 -24.69 -6.32
N SER A 119 -6.05 -25.05 -7.58
CA SER A 119 -5.97 -24.10 -8.68
C SER A 119 -7.15 -23.13 -8.56
N VAL A 120 -6.87 -21.91 -8.09
CA VAL A 120 -7.89 -20.86 -8.00
C VAL A 120 -8.07 -20.28 -9.41
N SER A 121 -9.16 -20.67 -10.08
CA SER A 121 -9.59 -20.02 -11.33
C SER A 121 -10.22 -18.67 -11.00
N TRP A 122 -9.45 -17.61 -11.19
CA TRP A 122 -9.86 -16.22 -10.94
C TRP A 122 -10.95 -15.71 -11.91
N GLY A 123 -11.41 -16.51 -12.87
CA GLY A 123 -12.52 -16.14 -13.76
C GLY A 123 -13.90 -16.33 -13.11
N SER A 124 -14.05 -17.33 -12.24
CA SER A 124 -15.37 -17.70 -11.68
C SER A 124 -15.65 -17.12 -10.30
N VAL A 125 -14.61 -16.72 -9.55
CA VAL A 125 -14.74 -16.16 -8.19
C VAL A 125 -15.27 -14.72 -8.22
N VAL A 126 -14.97 -13.94 -9.27
CA VAL A 126 -15.39 -12.53 -9.36
C VAL A 126 -16.89 -12.38 -9.61
N PHE A 127 -17.50 -13.36 -10.30
CA PHE A 127 -18.91 -13.27 -10.69
C PHE A 127 -19.87 -13.68 -9.57
N PHE A 128 -19.49 -14.67 -8.74
CA PHE A 128 -20.36 -15.15 -7.66
C PHE A 128 -20.24 -14.32 -6.37
N GLN A 129 -19.11 -13.67 -6.12
CA GLN A 129 -18.95 -12.91 -4.87
C GLN A 129 -19.64 -11.54 -4.91
N ALA A 130 -19.85 -10.95 -6.09
CA ALA A 130 -20.58 -9.69 -6.23
C ALA A 130 -22.06 -9.76 -5.82
N LEU A 131 -22.68 -10.95 -5.87
CA LEU A 131 -24.09 -11.17 -5.52
C LEU A 131 -24.30 -11.62 -4.07
N SER A 132 -23.24 -11.93 -3.33
CA SER A 132 -23.29 -12.38 -1.94
C SER A 132 -22.49 -11.51 -0.97
N PHE A 133 -22.00 -10.35 -1.40
CA PHE A 133 -21.45 -9.37 -0.47
C PHE A 133 -22.60 -8.80 0.40
N PRO A 134 -22.53 -8.92 1.73
CA PRO A 134 -23.48 -8.28 2.63
C PRO A 134 -23.17 -6.79 2.65
N TRP A 135 -24.00 -5.99 1.98
CA TRP A 135 -23.86 -4.52 1.90
C TRP A 135 -24.04 -3.82 3.27
N ASP A 136 -24.51 -4.53 4.29
CA ASP A 136 -24.68 -4.03 5.66
C ASP A 136 -23.35 -3.61 6.34
N ALA A 137 -22.20 -4.03 5.80
CA ALA A 137 -20.88 -3.64 6.33
C ALA A 137 -20.32 -2.34 5.74
N VAL A 138 -20.88 -1.82 4.64
CA VAL A 138 -20.49 -0.54 4.03
C VAL A 138 -21.24 0.63 4.66
N PHE A 139 -22.47 0.42 5.12
CA PHE A 139 -23.25 1.41 5.85
C PHE A 139 -23.38 0.94 7.30
N GLY A 140 -22.35 1.24 8.10
CA GLY A 140 -22.24 0.80 9.49
C GLY A 140 -23.46 1.19 10.36
N PRO A 141 -23.68 0.51 11.50
CA PRO A 141 -24.86 0.70 12.32
C PRO A 141 -24.91 2.10 12.92
N ALA A 142 -26.06 2.74 12.78
CA ALA A 142 -26.38 4.03 13.38
C ALA A 142 -26.38 3.98 14.92
N GLY A 143 -25.78 5.01 15.54
CA GLY A 143 -25.86 5.34 16.98
C GLY A 143 -24.48 5.64 17.57
N LEU A 144 -24.19 6.77 18.21
CA LEU A 144 -24.99 7.89 18.72
C LEU A 144 -24.06 9.13 18.80
N ASP A 145 -24.66 10.29 18.47
CA ASP A 145 -24.41 11.65 18.96
C ASP A 145 -23.00 12.26 18.84
N ASP A 146 -22.82 13.09 17.80
CA ASP A 146 -22.53 14.52 17.96
C ASP A 146 -23.13 15.26 16.75
N GLU A 147 -23.87 16.34 17.03
CA GLU A 147 -24.69 17.10 16.09
C GLU A 147 -23.85 17.94 15.10
N ASP A 148 -24.47 18.22 13.94
CA ASP A 148 -24.08 19.21 12.92
C ASP A 148 -22.82 18.96 12.07
N GLU A 149 -22.94 18.10 11.05
CA GLU A 149 -22.44 18.43 9.69
C GLU A 149 -23.07 17.51 8.65
N THR A 150 -23.89 18.07 7.76
CA THR A 150 -24.38 17.41 6.55
C THR A 150 -23.25 17.25 5.54
N PRO A 151 -23.10 16.07 4.92
CA PRO A 151 -22.89 16.10 3.47
C PRO A 151 -23.64 15.00 2.72
N GLU A 152 -23.91 15.31 1.46
CA GLU A 152 -24.76 14.62 0.49
C GLU A 152 -24.21 13.25 0.03
N SER A 153 -23.90 12.34 0.95
CA SER A 153 -23.36 11.00 0.61
C SER A 153 -24.42 9.91 0.40
N CYS A 154 -25.71 10.20 0.61
CA CYS A 154 -26.80 9.21 0.46
C CYS A 154 -27.48 9.20 -0.92
N ALA A 155 -27.10 10.08 -1.86
CA ALA A 155 -27.71 10.15 -3.19
C ALA A 155 -27.14 9.13 -4.20
N LEU A 156 -26.14 8.33 -3.82
CA LEU A 156 -25.48 7.36 -4.71
C LEU A 156 -26.06 5.93 -4.66
N SER A 157 -27.15 5.67 -3.93
CA SER A 157 -27.63 4.30 -3.72
C SER A 157 -28.72 3.81 -4.69
N TRP A 158 -29.33 4.67 -5.53
CA TRP A 158 -30.41 4.25 -6.44
C TRP A 158 -30.03 4.21 -7.93
N SER A 159 -29.16 5.12 -8.37
CA SER A 159 -28.71 5.17 -9.77
C SER A 159 -27.84 3.98 -10.16
N VAL A 160 -26.95 3.57 -9.25
CA VAL A 160 -26.07 2.40 -9.42
C VAL A 160 -26.90 1.12 -9.49
N VAL A 161 -27.87 0.94 -8.58
CA VAL A 161 -28.77 -0.22 -8.58
C VAL A 161 -29.62 -0.27 -9.85
N PHE A 162 -30.15 0.87 -10.30
CA PHE A 162 -30.90 0.95 -11.56
C PHE A 162 -30.05 0.58 -12.77
N MET A 163 -28.77 1.00 -12.80
CA MET A 163 -27.84 0.66 -13.87
C MET A 163 -27.61 -0.85 -13.95
N PHE A 164 -27.36 -1.51 -12.80
CA PHE A 164 -27.19 -2.96 -12.77
C PHE A 164 -28.43 -3.73 -13.22
N VAL A 165 -29.63 -3.30 -12.80
CA VAL A 165 -30.90 -3.92 -13.22
C VAL A 165 -31.13 -3.74 -14.72
N CYS A 166 -30.93 -2.54 -15.27
CA CYS A 166 -31.05 -2.30 -16.70
C CYS A 166 -30.06 -3.14 -17.51
N CYS A 167 -28.81 -3.23 -17.07
CA CYS A 167 -27.80 -4.03 -17.77
C CYS A 167 -28.14 -5.52 -17.80
N PHE A 168 -28.69 -6.05 -16.70
CA PHE A 168 -29.14 -7.43 -16.62
C PHE A 168 -30.33 -7.71 -17.54
N LEU A 169 -31.34 -6.83 -17.56
CA LEU A 169 -32.49 -6.98 -18.45
C LEU A 169 -32.11 -6.89 -19.93
N LEU A 170 -31.21 -5.97 -20.29
CA LEU A 170 -30.69 -5.87 -21.67
C LEU A 170 -29.91 -7.13 -22.08
N SER A 171 -29.12 -7.69 -21.17
CA SER A 171 -28.44 -8.97 -21.41
C SER A 171 -29.43 -10.10 -21.66
N GLN A 172 -30.48 -10.22 -20.85
CA GLN A 172 -31.52 -11.26 -21.00
C GLN A 172 -32.31 -11.09 -22.30
N MET A 173 -32.61 -9.85 -22.69
CA MET A 173 -33.28 -9.55 -23.96
C MET A 173 -32.41 -9.92 -25.17
N MET A 174 -31.11 -9.63 -25.12
CA MET A 174 -30.18 -9.99 -26.19
C MET A 174 -30.02 -11.51 -26.31
N THR A 175 -29.94 -12.24 -25.19
CA THR A 175 -29.90 -13.70 -25.23
C THR A 175 -31.19 -14.30 -25.77
N TYR A 176 -32.35 -13.75 -25.40
CA TYR A 176 -33.64 -14.23 -25.89
C TYR A 176 -33.84 -14.00 -27.40
N ILE A 177 -33.36 -12.88 -27.95
CA ILE A 177 -33.45 -12.59 -29.39
C ILE A 177 -32.51 -13.47 -30.21
N LEU A 178 -31.35 -13.87 -29.66
CA LEU A 178 -30.39 -14.73 -30.35
C LEU A 178 -30.75 -16.23 -30.29
N ASP A 179 -31.67 -16.63 -29.40
CA ASP A 179 -32.20 -18.00 -29.30
C ASP A 179 -33.48 -18.24 -30.14
N ILE A 180 -33.92 -17.25 -30.93
CA ILE A 180 -35.07 -17.30 -31.86
C ILE A 180 -34.61 -17.33 -33.33
#